data_AF-A0A7C2P8E4-F1
#
_entry.id   AF-A0A7C2P8E4-F1
#
_cell.length_a   1.000
_cell.length_b   1.000
_cell.length_c   1.000
_cell.angle_alpha   90.00
_cell.angle_beta   90.00
_cell.angle_gamma   90.00
#
_symmetry.space_group_name_H-M   'P 1'
#
loop_
_entity.id
_entity.type
_entity.pdbx_description
1 polymer ?
#
loop_
_entity_poly.entity_id
_entity_poly.type
_entity_poly.pdbx_seq_one_letter_code
_entity_poly.pdbx_strand_id
1 'polypeptide(L)'
;MNSFFECKSCGYVIVSEEDPRFCPMCRSSMKKIPEIRGNFTEVQCPSCGRKFSYPVVKPPYKCAFCNYTFPKTPFRVQEEKL
;
A
#
# COMPACT_ATOMS: atom_id res chain seq x y z
N MET A 1 7.19 -10.18 -11.20
CA MET A 1 7.84 -10.65 -9.95
C MET A 1 7.58 -9.60 -8.89
N ASN A 2 6.77 -9.92 -7.88
CA ASN A 2 6.48 -8.99 -6.80
C ASN A 2 7.69 -8.88 -5.86
N SER A 3 8.04 -7.65 -5.48
CA SER A 3 9.12 -7.35 -4.54
C SER A 3 8.55 -6.83 -3.23
N PHE A 4 9.23 -7.14 -2.13
CA PHE A 4 8.85 -6.70 -0.80
C PHE A 4 9.68 -5.48 -0.40
N PHE A 5 9.03 -4.49 0.20
CA PHE A 5 9.66 -3.26 0.62
C PHE A 5 9.31 -2.96 2.07
N GLU A 6 10.32 -2.63 2.88
CA GLU A 6 10.18 -2.25 4.28
C GLU A 6 10.61 -0.81 4.47
N CYS A 7 9.79 -0.03 5.19
CA CYS A 7 10.12 1.33 5.57
C CYS A 7 11.19 1.35 6.66
N LYS A 8 12.30 2.08 6.41
CA LYS A 8 13.39 2.22 7.38
C LYS A 8 13.02 2.99 8.65
N SER A 9 11.98 3.82 8.61
CA SER A 9 11.58 4.67 9.75
C SER A 9 10.50 4.05 10.63
N CYS A 10 9.50 3.39 10.05
CA CYS A 10 8.36 2.86 10.81
C CYS A 10 8.18 1.34 10.72
N GLY A 11 9.04 0.64 9.97
CA GLY A 11 8.96 -0.82 9.76
C GLY A 11 7.75 -1.27 8.93
N TYR A 12 7.01 -0.34 8.31
CA TYR A 12 5.85 -0.70 7.51
C TYR A 12 6.27 -1.36 6.19
N VAL A 13 5.53 -2.39 5.81
CA VAL A 13 5.90 -3.26 4.69
C VAL A 13 4.83 -3.22 3.62
N ILE A 14 5.24 -3.23 2.36
CA ILE A 14 4.36 -3.35 1.20
C ILE A 14 4.96 -4.28 0.17
N VAL A 15 4.09 -4.77 -0.70
CA VAL A 15 4.48 -5.59 -1.84
C VAL A 15 4.11 -4.84 -3.11
N SER A 16 5.06 -4.71 -4.03
CA SER A 16 4.79 -4.10 -5.33
C SER A 16 5.74 -4.63 -6.38
N GLU A 17 5.31 -4.56 -7.63
CA GLU A 17 6.19 -4.87 -8.77
C GLU A 17 7.17 -3.71 -9.04
N GLU A 18 6.68 -2.48 -8.92
CA GLU A 18 7.49 -1.26 -9.03
C GLU A 18 8.07 -0.82 -7.68
N ASP A 19 9.20 -0.11 -7.73
CA ASP A 19 9.81 0.49 -6.55
C ASP A 19 8.92 1.60 -5.96
N PRO A 20 8.49 1.47 -4.68
CA PRO A 20 7.64 2.46 -4.04
C PRO A 20 8.46 3.69 -3.67
N ARG A 21 8.04 4.86 -4.16
CA ARG A 21 8.73 6.13 -3.90
C ARG A 21 8.70 6.51 -2.43
N PHE A 22 7.59 6.24 -1.73
CA PHE A 22 7.39 6.69 -0.35
C PHE A 22 6.63 5.64 0.47
N CYS A 23 6.91 5.60 1.76
CA CYS A 23 6.12 4.81 2.70
C CYS A 23 4.67 5.32 2.76
N PRO A 24 3.67 4.44 2.58
CA PRO A 24 2.25 4.82 2.63
C PRO A 24 1.76 5.23 4.03
N MET A 25 2.58 5.02 5.07
CA MET A 25 2.28 5.40 6.45
C MET A 25 2.97 6.71 6.86
N CYS A 26 4.30 6.77 6.75
CA CYS A 26 5.10 7.89 7.26
C CYS A 26 5.85 8.67 6.19
N ARG A 27 5.70 8.31 4.90
CA ARG A 27 6.36 8.96 3.75
C ARG A 27 7.89 8.88 3.70
N SER A 28 8.54 8.18 4.63
CA SER A 28 9.97 7.88 4.58
C SER A 28 10.33 6.93 3.43
N SER A 29 11.63 6.80 3.15
CA SER A 29 12.16 5.85 2.17
C SER A 29 11.95 4.38 2.60
N MET A 30 11.81 3.53 1.59
CA MET A 30 11.68 2.08 1.75
C MET A 30 12.93 1.39 1.21
N LYS A 31 13.26 0.22 1.75
CA LYS A 31 14.30 -0.68 1.24
C LYS A 31 13.66 -1.98 0.78
N LYS A 32 14.19 -2.55 -0.29
CA LYS A 32 13.81 -3.90 -0.73
C LYS A 32 14.28 -4.93 0.29
N ILE A 33 13.45 -5.91 0.61
CA ILE A 33 13.75 -7.04 1.49
C ILE A 33 13.51 -8.37 0.76
N PRO A 34 14.19 -9.47 1.13
CA PRO A 34 14.11 -10.73 0.41
C PRO A 34 12.78 -11.46 0.62
N GLU A 35 12.24 -11.44 1.83
CA GLU A 35 11.01 -12.15 2.19
C GLU A 35 10.27 -11.46 3.33
N ILE A 36 8.96 -11.73 3.43
CA ILE A 36 8.16 -11.36 4.59
C ILE A 36 7.02 -12.34 4.83
N ARG A 37 6.68 -12.56 6.10
CA ARG A 37 5.53 -13.37 6.51
C ARG A 37 4.37 -12.47 6.91
N GLY A 38 3.20 -12.73 6.36
CA GLY A 38 1.98 -12.00 6.70
C GLY A 38 0.90 -12.13 5.63
N ASN A 39 -0.31 -11.74 5.98
CA ASN A 39 -1.41 -11.64 5.03
C ASN A 39 -1.43 -10.25 4.41
N PHE A 40 -1.30 -10.19 3.09
CA PHE A 40 -1.34 -8.97 2.32
C PHE A 40 -2.60 -8.93 1.47
N THR A 41 -3.20 -7.76 1.33
CA THR A 41 -4.31 -7.50 0.42
C THR A 41 -3.87 -6.49 -0.62
N GLU A 42 -4.31 -6.68 -1.86
CA GLU A 42 -4.00 -5.78 -2.98
C GLU A 42 -4.95 -4.58 -2.98
N VAL A 43 -4.41 -3.41 -3.28
CA VAL A 43 -5.20 -2.20 -3.56
C VAL A 43 -4.70 -1.50 -4.81
N GLN A 44 -5.66 -1.02 -5.59
CA GLN A 44 -5.41 -0.11 -6.69
C GLN A 44 -5.66 1.33 -6.24
N CYS A 45 -4.69 2.21 -6.47
CA CYS A 45 -4.88 3.63 -6.21
C CYS A 45 -5.79 4.24 -7.29
N PRO A 46 -6.91 4.89 -6.93
CA PRO A 46 -7.82 5.50 -7.92
C PRO A 46 -7.22 6.74 -8.58
N SER A 47 -6.20 7.35 -8.00
CA SER A 47 -5.58 8.57 -8.53
C SER A 47 -4.47 8.29 -9.56
N CYS A 48 -3.62 7.30 -9.33
CA CYS A 48 -2.52 6.98 -10.25
C CYS A 48 -2.67 5.63 -10.97
N GLY A 49 -3.71 4.86 -10.65
CA GLY A 49 -3.98 3.55 -11.24
C GLY A 49 -3.04 2.42 -10.80
N ARG A 50 -1.97 2.71 -10.06
CA ARG A 50 -0.98 1.73 -9.60
C ARG A 50 -1.53 0.80 -8.53
N LYS A 51 -1.04 -0.43 -8.55
CA LYS A 51 -1.42 -1.50 -7.62
C LYS A 51 -0.27 -1.83 -6.68
N PHE A 52 -0.59 -2.06 -5.41
CA PHE A 52 0.35 -2.58 -4.42
C PHE A 52 -0.40 -3.34 -3.35
N SER A 53 0.29 -4.24 -2.66
CA SER A 53 -0.26 -5.01 -1.56
C SER A 53 0.24 -4.50 -0.22
N TYR A 54 -0.61 -4.55 0.81
CA TYR A 54 -0.29 -4.10 2.16
C TYR A 54 -0.83 -5.07 3.22
N PRO A 55 -0.31 -5.05 4.47
CA PRO A 55 -0.75 -5.92 5.54
C PRO A 55 -2.21 -5.67 5.93
N VAL A 56 -3.06 -6.70 5.91
CA VAL A 56 -4.49 -6.60 6.24
C VAL A 56 -4.72 -5.96 7.62
N VAL A 57 -3.83 -6.24 8.56
CA VAL A 57 -3.88 -5.72 9.95
C VAL A 57 -3.74 -4.20 10.05
N LYS A 58 -3.10 -3.55 9.07
CA LYS A 58 -2.77 -2.13 9.14
C LYS A 58 -2.91 -1.50 7.76
N PRO A 59 -4.09 -0.98 7.39
CA PRO A 59 -4.30 -0.42 6.06
C PRO A 59 -3.49 0.87 5.85
N PRO A 60 -3.03 1.12 4.61
CA PRO A 60 -2.23 2.28 4.27
C PRO A 60 -3.09 3.54 4.32
N TYR A 61 -2.51 4.63 4.84
CA TYR A 61 -3.17 5.93 4.83
C TYR A 61 -3.00 6.66 3.49
N LYS A 62 -1.86 6.46 2.81
CA LYS A 62 -1.54 7.08 1.52
C LYS A 62 -1.07 6.05 0.50
N CYS A 63 -1.08 6.43 -0.77
CA CYS A 63 -0.46 5.63 -1.82
C CYS A 63 1.07 5.62 -1.67
N ALA A 64 1.70 4.48 -1.97
CA ALA A 64 3.15 4.33 -1.95
C ALA A 64 3.86 5.02 -3.14
N PHE A 65 3.10 5.38 -4.19
CA PHE A 65 3.64 5.92 -5.44
C PHE A 65 3.28 7.38 -5.70
N CYS A 66 2.17 7.86 -5.15
CA CYS A 66 1.68 9.23 -5.35
C CYS A 66 1.30 9.90 -4.02
N ASN A 67 0.72 11.09 -4.08
CA ASN A 67 0.28 11.84 -2.90
C ASN A 67 -1.18 11.56 -2.49
N TYR A 68 -1.85 10.61 -3.17
CA TYR A 68 -3.22 10.24 -2.85
C TYR A 68 -3.33 9.70 -1.43
N THR A 69 -4.37 10.13 -0.73
CA THR A 69 -4.70 9.70 0.63
C THR A 69 -5.96 8.85 0.55
N PHE A 70 -5.90 7.62 1.04
CA PHE A 70 -7.06 6.75 1.02
C PHE A 70 -8.11 7.28 2.00
N PRO A 71 -9.36 7.50 1.56
CA PRO A 71 -10.45 7.77 2.50
C PRO A 71 -10.57 6.53 3.39
N LYS A 72 -10.34 6.69 4.70
CA LYS A 72 -10.54 5.63 5.70
C LYS A 72 -12.02 5.28 5.75
N THR A 73 -12.53 4.49 4.82
CA THR A 73 -13.89 3.95 4.90
C THR A 73 -13.85 2.49 4.51
N PRO A 74 -13.99 1.57 5.48
CA PRO A 74 -13.89 0.15 5.21
C PRO A 74 -15.09 -0.44 4.45
N PHE A 75 -16.21 0.29 4.26
CA PHE A 75 -17.42 -0.27 3.65
C PHE A 75 -18.29 0.79 2.95
N ARG A 76 -17.89 1.25 1.78
CA ARG A 76 -18.88 1.71 0.79
C ARG A 76 -18.60 0.98 -0.51
N VAL A 77 -19.06 -0.28 -0.56
CA VAL A 77 -19.69 -0.76 -1.79
C VAL A 77 -20.75 0.30 -2.07
N GLN A 78 -20.54 1.14 -3.08
CA GLN A 78 -21.64 1.96 -3.56
C GLN A 78 -22.68 0.94 -4.02
N GLU A 79 -23.83 0.96 -3.36
CA GLU A 79 -25.05 0.34 -3.87
C GLU A 79 -25.23 0.87 -5.29
N GLU A 80 -24.87 0.10 -6.31
CA GLU A 80 -25.46 0.26 -7.62
C GLU A 80 -26.89 -0.23 -7.52
N LYS A 81 -27.71 0.71 -7.07
CA LYS A 81 -29.16 0.69 -7.13
C LYS A 81 -29.52 0.78 -8.61
N LEU A 82 -29.95 -0.33 -9.21
CA LEU A 82 -30.81 -0.32 -10.39
C LEU A 82 -31.84 -1.44 -10.30
#